data_AF-A0A067Z0J4-F1
#
_entry.id   AF-A0A067Z0J4-F1
#
_cell.length_a   1.000
_cell.length_b   1.000
_cell.length_c   1.000
_cell.angle_alpha   90.00
_cell.angle_beta   90.00
_cell.angle_gamma   90.00
#
_symmetry.space_group_name_H-M   'P 1'
#
loop_
_entity.id
_entity.type
_entity.pdbx_description
1 polymer ?
#
loop_
_entity_poly.entity_id
_entity_poly.type
_entity_poly.pdbx_seq_one_letter_code
_entity_poly.pdbx_strand_id
1 'polypeptide(L)'
;MTTSLQSGASFKILSWNLYRWEGASLEDVLTVIRAEDPDIVVMQEAQTAVDELPEILGGYYDRIPLPGRPHGTACWSRLPFTRPPSFCRLPRGLLVKRTAQLIDFGSFSLANVHLSHGQILNRRQLRSISANMRHRAVIMGDFNLVGPVLLPGFLDVGPKEKTHRMLNHVPLRLDRCLVRGLSRLEARALPRFGSDHRPISVTLRLGA
;
A
#
# COMPACT_ATOMS: atom_id res chain seq x y z
N MET A 1 -14.40 -22.62 -2.22
CA MET A 1 -13.01 -22.79 -1.76
C MET A 1 -12.23 -21.57 -2.22
N THR A 2 -11.74 -20.74 -1.31
CA THR A 2 -10.91 -19.58 -1.66
C THR A 2 -9.49 -20.05 -1.96
N THR A 3 -9.07 -19.95 -3.21
CA THR A 3 -7.73 -20.35 -3.66
C THR A 3 -6.70 -19.33 -3.16
N SER A 4 -5.99 -19.68 -2.09
CA SER A 4 -4.82 -18.93 -1.62
C SER A 4 -3.62 -19.19 -2.53
N LEU A 5 -2.77 -18.18 -2.75
CA LEU A 5 -1.50 -18.36 -3.45
C LEU A 5 -0.64 -19.42 -2.76
N GLN A 6 -0.07 -20.34 -3.54
CA GLN A 6 0.83 -21.39 -3.04
C GLN A 6 2.27 -20.88 -2.84
N SER A 7 3.07 -21.58 -2.04
CA SER A 7 4.51 -21.32 -1.92
C SER A 7 5.18 -21.28 -3.29
N GLY A 8 6.09 -20.33 -3.51
CA GLY A 8 6.76 -20.14 -4.80
C GLY A 8 5.96 -19.36 -5.85
N ALA A 9 4.65 -19.14 -5.67
CA ALA A 9 3.86 -18.31 -6.56
C ALA A 9 4.33 -16.84 -6.52
N SER A 10 4.29 -16.18 -7.68
CA SER A 10 4.56 -14.75 -7.82
C SER A 10 3.28 -13.95 -8.02
N PHE A 11 3.30 -12.70 -7.58
CA PHE A 11 2.21 -11.77 -7.74
C PHE A 11 2.73 -10.33 -7.76
N LYS A 12 1.99 -9.42 -8.40
CA LYS A 12 2.34 -8.00 -8.55
C LYS A 12 1.43 -7.13 -7.69
N ILE A 13 2.04 -6.28 -6.86
CA ILE A 13 1.34 -5.25 -6.09
C ILE A 13 1.68 -3.87 -6.65
N LEU A 14 0.65 -3.07 -6.89
CA LEU A 14 0.77 -1.64 -7.14
C LEU A 14 0.37 -0.86 -5.88
N SER A 15 1.16 0.14 -5.48
CA SER A 15 0.79 1.06 -4.39
C SER A 15 0.82 2.49 -4.87
N TRP A 16 -0.18 3.27 -4.46
CA TRP A 16 -0.28 4.65 -4.90
C TRP A 16 -1.04 5.56 -3.93
N ASN A 17 -0.40 6.63 -3.47
CA ASN A 17 -1.09 7.74 -2.83
C ASN A 17 -1.77 8.60 -3.91
N LEU A 18 -3.10 8.65 -3.88
CA LEU A 18 -3.92 9.26 -4.92
C LEU A 18 -4.05 10.76 -4.78
N TYR A 19 -3.64 11.38 -3.67
CA TYR A 19 -3.78 12.81 -3.38
C TYR A 19 -5.23 13.35 -3.46
N ARG A 20 -5.91 13.49 -2.33
CA ARG A 20 -7.38 13.71 -2.29
C ARG A 20 -7.94 15.01 -2.90
N TRP A 21 -7.10 15.99 -3.24
CA TRP A 21 -7.57 17.35 -3.61
C TRP A 21 -7.59 17.56 -5.11
N GLU A 22 -6.46 17.31 -5.77
CA GLU A 22 -6.28 17.46 -7.22
C GLU A 22 -5.52 16.26 -7.78
N GLY A 23 -5.76 15.09 -7.18
CA GLY A 23 -5.01 13.91 -7.49
C GLY A 23 -5.67 13.00 -8.52
N ALA A 24 -5.22 11.75 -8.53
CA ALA A 24 -5.58 10.80 -9.55
C ALA A 24 -7.08 10.50 -9.54
N SER A 25 -7.70 10.62 -10.71
CA SER A 25 -9.08 10.26 -10.95
C SER A 25 -9.28 8.73 -11.00
N LEU A 26 -10.53 8.27 -10.97
CA LEU A 26 -10.85 6.86 -11.22
C LEU A 26 -10.29 6.39 -12.58
N GLU A 27 -10.42 7.21 -13.63
CA GLU A 27 -9.91 6.85 -14.95
C GLU A 27 -8.38 6.75 -14.97
N ASP A 28 -7.70 7.59 -14.18
CA ASP A 28 -6.25 7.49 -14.05
C ASP A 28 -5.83 6.18 -13.38
N VAL A 29 -6.54 5.81 -12.31
CA VAL A 29 -6.33 4.53 -11.61
C VAL A 29 -6.59 3.36 -12.55
N LEU A 30 -7.70 3.37 -13.30
CA LEU A 30 -8.02 2.33 -14.28
C LEU A 30 -6.97 2.22 -15.39
N THR A 31 -6.48 3.35 -15.90
CA THR A 31 -5.42 3.42 -16.91
C THR A 31 -4.16 2.74 -16.40
N VAL A 32 -3.72 3.08 -15.18
CA VAL A 32 -2.53 2.47 -14.56
C VAL A 32 -2.75 0.97 -14.30
N ILE A 33 -3.92 0.56 -13.79
CA ILE A 33 -4.22 -0.87 -13.54
C ILE A 33 -4.18 -1.66 -14.84
N ARG A 34 -4.79 -1.16 -15.91
CA ARG A 34 -4.82 -1.84 -17.22
C ARG A 34 -3.42 -1.94 -17.83
N ALA A 35 -2.62 -0.89 -17.72
CA ALA A 35 -1.26 -0.85 -18.27
C ALA A 35 -0.29 -1.76 -17.48
N GLU A 36 -0.41 -1.79 -16.16
CA GLU A 36 0.52 -2.50 -15.29
C GLU A 36 0.12 -3.93 -14.98
N ASP A 37 -1.16 -4.27 -15.19
CA ASP A 37 -1.74 -5.58 -14.90
C ASP A 37 -1.34 -6.15 -13.51
N PRO A 38 -1.68 -5.45 -12.40
CA PRO A 38 -1.37 -5.91 -11.04
C PRO A 38 -2.42 -6.88 -10.49
N ASP A 39 -2.00 -7.76 -9.59
CA ASP A 39 -2.90 -8.65 -8.85
C ASP A 39 -3.56 -7.96 -7.66
N ILE A 40 -2.88 -6.98 -7.09
CA ILE A 40 -3.30 -6.20 -5.93
C ILE A 40 -2.95 -4.73 -6.16
N VAL A 41 -3.88 -3.85 -5.81
CA VAL A 41 -3.69 -2.39 -5.84
C VAL A 41 -4.05 -1.85 -4.46
N VAL A 42 -3.10 -1.16 -3.83
CA VAL A 42 -3.31 -0.48 -2.56
C VAL A 42 -3.19 1.02 -2.72
N MET A 43 -4.20 1.73 -2.25
CA MET A 43 -4.35 3.16 -2.47
C MET A 43 -4.36 3.89 -1.13
N GLN A 44 -3.72 5.06 -1.09
CA GLN A 44 -3.79 6.00 0.02
C GLN A 44 -4.48 7.29 -0.44
N GLU A 45 -5.11 8.01 0.49
CA GLU A 45 -5.97 9.16 0.17
C GLU A 45 -7.13 8.82 -0.77
N ALA A 46 -7.52 7.55 -0.83
CA ALA A 46 -8.61 7.06 -1.67
C ALA A 46 -9.96 7.64 -1.24
N GLN A 47 -10.67 8.23 -2.20
CA GLN A 47 -12.02 8.78 -2.04
C GLN A 47 -13.08 7.81 -2.59
N THR A 48 -14.36 8.17 -2.45
CA THR A 48 -15.51 7.34 -2.87
C THR A 48 -15.50 7.02 -4.37
N ALA A 49 -14.89 7.84 -5.22
CA ALA A 49 -14.84 7.59 -6.66
C ALA A 49 -14.18 6.24 -7.01
N VAL A 50 -13.19 5.78 -6.22
CA VAL A 50 -12.56 4.46 -6.46
C VAL A 50 -13.36 3.28 -5.90
N ASP A 51 -14.53 3.51 -5.31
CA ASP A 51 -15.44 2.44 -4.88
C ASP A 51 -16.09 1.74 -6.09
N GLU A 52 -16.00 2.32 -7.31
CA GLU A 52 -16.51 1.76 -8.57
C GLU A 52 -15.58 0.69 -9.20
N LEU A 53 -14.34 0.56 -8.72
CA LEU A 53 -13.38 -0.42 -9.24
C LEU A 53 -13.91 -1.87 -9.35
N PRO A 54 -14.58 -2.46 -8.34
CA PRO A 54 -15.11 -3.82 -8.46
C PRO A 54 -16.23 -3.96 -9.50
N GLU A 55 -17.00 -2.91 -9.79
CA GLU A 55 -18.02 -2.96 -10.84
C GLU A 55 -17.38 -3.00 -12.23
N ILE A 56 -16.27 -2.26 -12.41
CA ILE A 56 -15.58 -2.11 -13.70
C ILE A 56 -14.61 -3.27 -13.98
N LEU A 57 -13.88 -3.73 -12.96
CA LEU A 57 -12.79 -4.71 -13.10
C LEU A 57 -13.12 -6.09 -12.49
N GLY A 58 -14.24 -6.21 -11.78
CA GLY A 58 -14.48 -7.35 -10.89
C GLY A 58 -13.50 -7.38 -9.71
N GLY A 59 -13.36 -8.56 -9.09
CA GLY A 59 -12.44 -8.78 -7.98
C GLY A 59 -13.01 -8.39 -6.62
N TYR A 60 -12.10 -8.19 -5.66
CA TYR A 60 -12.38 -7.94 -4.26
C TYR A 60 -11.93 -6.53 -3.89
N TYR A 61 -12.76 -5.82 -3.15
CA TYR A 61 -12.55 -4.43 -2.81
C TYR A 61 -12.90 -4.12 -1.36
N ASP A 62 -12.11 -3.26 -0.74
CA ASP A 62 -12.44 -2.64 0.55
C ASP A 62 -11.78 -1.27 0.67
N ARG A 63 -12.53 -0.30 1.18
CA ARG A 63 -12.01 1.03 1.53
C ARG A 63 -12.33 1.37 2.97
N ILE A 64 -11.29 1.79 3.69
CA ILE A 64 -11.38 2.25 5.07
C ILE A 64 -11.09 3.75 5.11
N PRO A 65 -12.12 4.61 5.22
CA PRO A 65 -11.92 6.04 5.42
C PRO A 65 -11.25 6.33 6.77
N LEU A 66 -10.48 7.41 6.84
CA LEU A 66 -9.96 7.89 8.11
C LEU A 66 -11.11 8.42 8.99
N PRO A 67 -11.05 8.27 10.32
CA PRO A 67 -12.11 8.78 11.20
C PRO A 67 -12.40 10.27 10.98
N GLY A 68 -13.64 10.58 10.59
CA GLY A 68 -14.09 11.95 10.31
C GLY A 68 -13.58 12.55 9.00
N ARG A 69 -13.12 11.73 8.05
CA ARG A 69 -12.63 12.17 6.74
C ARG A 69 -13.27 11.35 5.61
N PRO A 70 -13.52 11.95 4.44
CA PRO A 70 -14.11 11.23 3.30
C PRO A 70 -13.11 10.29 2.59
N HIS A 71 -11.81 10.44 2.86
CA HIS A 71 -10.73 9.70 2.24
C HIS A 71 -10.01 8.77 3.23
N GLY A 72 -9.32 7.76 2.72
CA GLY A 72 -8.53 6.85 3.54
C GLY A 72 -7.68 5.89 2.72
N THR A 73 -7.61 4.64 3.17
CA THR A 73 -6.88 3.57 2.48
C THR A 73 -7.87 2.67 1.76
N ALA A 74 -7.56 2.25 0.54
CA ALA A 74 -8.35 1.27 -0.21
C ALA A 74 -7.47 0.13 -0.73
N CYS A 75 -8.08 -1.04 -0.93
CA CYS A 75 -7.45 -2.21 -1.53
C CYS A 75 -8.40 -2.76 -2.58
N TRP A 76 -7.93 -2.87 -3.82
CA TRP A 76 -8.53 -3.69 -4.86
C TRP A 76 -7.63 -4.91 -5.11
N SER A 77 -8.22 -6.09 -5.30
CA SER A 77 -7.45 -7.30 -5.59
C SER A 77 -8.21 -8.30 -6.45
N ARG A 78 -7.48 -9.02 -7.31
CA ARG A 78 -7.97 -10.23 -7.98
C ARG A 78 -8.08 -11.43 -7.03
N LEU A 79 -7.34 -11.39 -5.93
CA LEU A 79 -7.28 -12.46 -4.95
C LEU A 79 -8.33 -12.23 -3.85
N PRO A 80 -9.03 -13.30 -3.41
CA PRO A 80 -10.00 -13.19 -2.33
C PRO A 80 -9.34 -12.80 -1.02
N PHE A 81 -9.99 -11.91 -0.28
CA PHE A 81 -9.68 -11.72 1.14
C PHE A 81 -10.19 -12.95 1.92
N THR A 82 -9.40 -13.44 2.87
CA THR A 82 -9.84 -14.54 3.77
C THR A 82 -10.90 -14.10 4.76
N ARG A 83 -10.94 -12.79 5.05
CA ARG A 83 -11.92 -12.10 5.89
C ARG A 83 -11.96 -10.63 5.46
N PRO A 84 -13.02 -9.87 5.81
CA PRO A 84 -13.06 -8.45 5.56
C PRO A 84 -11.78 -7.75 6.07
N PRO A 85 -11.15 -6.89 5.28
CA PRO A 85 -10.03 -6.09 5.74
C PRO A 85 -10.38 -5.29 7.00
N SER A 86 -9.38 -5.07 7.84
CA SER A 86 -9.57 -4.42 9.14
C SER A 86 -8.62 -3.25 9.33
N PHE A 87 -8.98 -2.30 10.19
CA PHE A 87 -8.08 -1.22 10.53
C PHE A 87 -7.20 -1.59 11.73
N CYS A 88 -5.91 -1.29 11.64
CA CYS A 88 -4.98 -1.26 12.77
C CYS A 88 -4.91 0.17 13.32
N ARG A 89 -5.24 0.36 14.60
CA ARG A 89 -5.02 1.64 15.27
C ARG A 89 -3.53 1.86 15.46
N LEU A 90 -3.02 2.96 14.92
CA LEU A 90 -1.61 3.30 15.04
C LEU A 90 -1.37 4.21 16.25
N PRO A 91 -0.16 4.17 16.85
CA PRO A 91 0.31 5.22 17.76
C PRO A 91 -0.02 6.60 17.19
N ARG A 92 -0.73 7.41 17.97
CA ARG A 92 -1.28 8.68 17.52
C ARG A 92 -0.18 9.75 17.44
N GLY A 93 -0.23 10.55 16.38
CA GLY A 93 0.46 11.83 16.32
C GLY A 93 -0.45 12.97 16.82
N LEU A 94 0.08 14.18 16.85
CA LEU A 94 -0.64 15.37 17.34
C LEU A 94 -1.84 15.77 16.45
N LEU A 95 -1.76 15.53 15.14
CA LEU A 95 -2.69 16.12 14.16
C LEU A 95 -3.72 15.15 13.58
N VAL A 96 -3.35 13.89 13.33
CA VAL A 96 -4.19 12.92 12.62
C VAL A 96 -4.15 11.56 13.29
N LYS A 97 -5.32 10.96 13.49
CA LYS A 97 -5.48 9.57 13.92
C LYS A 97 -5.30 8.64 12.72
N ARG A 98 -4.05 8.36 12.35
CA ARG A 98 -3.74 7.43 11.26
C ARG A 98 -4.14 5.99 11.61
N THR A 99 -4.58 5.27 10.59
CA THR A 99 -4.84 3.83 10.61
C THR A 99 -4.01 3.16 9.52
N ALA A 100 -3.78 1.85 9.65
CA ALA A 100 -3.35 1.01 8.55
C ALA A 100 -4.48 0.05 8.19
N GLN A 101 -4.68 -0.24 6.91
CA GLN A 101 -5.61 -1.28 6.46
C GLN A 101 -4.85 -2.61 6.38
N LEU A 102 -5.28 -3.59 7.16
CA LEU A 102 -4.71 -4.94 7.21
C LEU A 102 -5.58 -5.89 6.40
N ILE A 103 -4.97 -6.55 5.43
CA ILE A 103 -5.58 -7.53 4.54
C ILE A 103 -4.93 -8.88 4.78
N ASP A 104 -5.76 -9.92 4.87
CA ASP A 104 -5.32 -11.30 5.03
C ASP A 104 -5.69 -12.12 3.79
N PHE A 105 -4.68 -12.57 3.05
CA PHE A 105 -4.81 -13.44 1.86
C PHE A 105 -4.58 -14.92 2.19
N GLY A 106 -4.49 -15.28 3.48
CA GLY A 106 -4.26 -16.64 3.96
C GLY A 106 -2.78 -17.03 3.94
N SER A 107 -2.17 -17.07 2.76
CA SER A 107 -0.76 -17.43 2.61
C SER A 107 0.21 -16.30 2.97
N PHE A 108 -0.26 -15.05 2.94
CA PHE A 108 0.45 -13.88 3.45
C PHE A 108 -0.55 -12.82 3.93
N SER A 109 -0.03 -11.81 4.62
CA SER A 109 -0.81 -10.63 5.02
C SER A 109 -0.19 -9.38 4.41
N LEU A 110 -1.04 -8.39 4.09
CA LEU A 110 -0.63 -7.10 3.56
C LEU A 110 -1.13 -5.97 4.46
N ALA A 111 -0.28 -5.01 4.76
CA ALA A 111 -0.66 -3.74 5.38
C ALA A 111 -0.54 -2.60 4.37
N ASN A 112 -1.66 -2.00 3.99
CA ASN A 112 -1.72 -0.74 3.27
C ASN A 112 -1.59 0.41 4.28
N VAL A 113 -0.55 1.23 4.13
CA VAL A 113 -0.21 2.27 5.11
C VAL A 113 -0.19 3.66 4.50
N HIS A 114 -0.71 4.62 5.27
CA HIS A 114 -0.43 6.04 5.10
C HIS A 114 0.00 6.56 6.48
N LEU A 115 1.31 6.52 6.75
CA LEU A 115 1.83 6.82 8.08
C LEU A 115 1.75 8.32 8.39
N SER A 116 1.89 8.66 9.68
CA SER A 116 1.92 10.05 10.13
C SER A 116 3.16 10.79 9.60
N HIS A 117 3.25 12.10 9.83
CA HIS A 117 4.52 12.80 9.69
C HIS A 117 5.31 12.64 10.99
N GLY A 118 6.60 12.29 10.88
CA GLY A 118 7.51 12.22 12.03
C GLY A 118 8.29 10.91 12.10
N GLN A 119 9.60 11.00 11.90
CA GLN A 119 10.47 9.84 11.65
C GLN A 119 10.46 8.81 12.79
N ILE A 120 10.44 9.26 14.05
CA ILE A 120 10.35 8.37 15.22
C ILE A 120 8.95 7.73 15.30
N LEU A 121 7.91 8.53 15.08
CA LEU A 121 6.53 8.06 15.12
C LEU A 121 6.28 7.01 14.04
N ASN A 122 6.75 7.23 12.80
CA ASN A 122 6.65 6.26 11.70
C ASN A 122 7.23 4.90 12.09
N ARG A 123 8.41 4.88 12.70
CA ARG A 123 9.05 3.63 13.16
C ARG A 123 8.24 2.94 14.24
N ARG A 124 7.66 3.69 15.18
CA ARG A 124 6.74 3.13 16.20
C ARG A 124 5.46 2.57 15.58
N GLN A 125 4.89 3.26 14.60
CA GLN A 125 3.70 2.80 13.87
C GLN A 125 3.99 1.50 13.10
N LEU A 126 5.13 1.43 12.41
CA LEU A 126 5.55 0.22 11.71
C LEU A 126 5.76 -0.98 12.65
N ARG A 127 6.37 -0.76 13.82
CA ARG A 127 6.49 -1.82 14.85
C ARG A 127 5.11 -2.31 15.30
N SER A 128 4.18 -1.38 15.57
CA SER A 128 2.80 -1.72 15.95
C SER A 128 2.09 -2.53 14.86
N ILE A 129 2.25 -2.16 13.59
CA ILE A 129 1.69 -2.89 12.46
C ILE A 129 2.27 -4.30 12.41
N SER A 130 3.61 -4.43 12.49
CA SER A 130 4.32 -5.70 12.32
C SER A 130 3.91 -6.79 13.33
N ALA A 131 3.47 -6.39 14.52
CA ALA A 131 3.00 -7.29 15.57
C ALA A 131 1.64 -7.96 15.23
N ASN A 132 0.90 -7.41 14.27
CA ASN A 132 -0.42 -7.90 13.84
C ASN A 132 -0.37 -8.63 12.49
N MET A 133 0.82 -8.88 11.96
CA MET A 133 1.03 -9.49 10.65
C MET A 133 1.39 -10.97 10.75
N ARG A 134 0.99 -11.76 9.75
CA ARG A 134 1.45 -13.15 9.57
C ARG A 134 2.97 -13.22 9.43
N HIS A 135 3.53 -14.43 9.51
CA HIS A 135 4.95 -14.67 9.25
C HIS A 135 5.35 -14.12 7.86
N ARG A 136 4.62 -14.51 6.81
CA ARG A 136 4.72 -13.93 5.47
C ARG A 136 3.92 -12.62 5.41
N ALA A 137 4.60 -11.49 5.26
CA ALA A 137 3.99 -10.18 5.38
C ALA A 137 4.56 -9.16 4.41
N VAL A 138 3.68 -8.26 3.95
CA VAL A 138 4.01 -7.08 3.15
C VAL A 138 3.49 -5.84 3.88
N ILE A 139 4.29 -4.79 4.00
CA ILE A 139 3.86 -3.46 4.45
C ILE A 139 4.19 -2.49 3.32
N MET A 140 3.17 -1.89 2.72
CA MET A 140 3.32 -1.09 1.50
C MET A 140 2.43 0.15 1.53
N GLY A 141 2.92 1.26 0.99
CA GLY A 141 2.20 2.54 0.97
C GLY A 141 3.10 3.73 1.18
N ASP A 142 2.48 4.86 1.51
CA ASP A 142 3.16 6.10 1.85
C ASP A 142 3.62 6.07 3.33
N PHE A 143 4.94 6.00 3.51
CA PHE A 143 5.52 5.91 4.85
C PHE A 143 5.74 7.28 5.47
N ASN A 144 5.65 8.39 4.70
CA ASN A 144 6.08 9.73 5.14
C ASN A 144 7.46 9.75 5.83
N LEU A 145 8.31 8.77 5.49
CA LEU A 145 9.59 8.49 6.14
C LEU A 145 10.74 8.67 5.14
N VAL A 146 11.74 9.42 5.57
CA VAL A 146 12.99 9.64 4.84
C VAL A 146 14.10 8.80 5.48
N GLY A 147 15.04 8.32 4.65
CA GLY A 147 16.16 7.49 5.10
C GLY A 147 15.77 6.01 5.31
N PRO A 148 16.57 5.25 6.10
CA PRO A 148 16.35 3.83 6.31
C PRO A 148 15.21 3.57 7.30
N VAL A 149 14.36 2.58 7.01
CA VAL A 149 13.20 2.25 7.83
C VAL A 149 13.58 1.49 9.11
N LEU A 150 14.51 0.54 9.01
CA LEU A 150 15.02 -0.29 10.12
C LEU A 150 13.91 -0.97 10.94
N LEU A 151 13.10 -1.80 10.29
CA LEU A 151 12.08 -2.64 10.93
C LEU A 151 12.61 -4.08 11.06
N PRO A 152 12.83 -4.62 12.28
CA PRO A 152 13.38 -5.96 12.46
C PRO A 152 12.59 -7.04 11.73
N GLY A 153 13.30 -7.94 11.05
CA GLY A 153 12.70 -9.03 10.27
C GLY A 153 12.07 -8.62 8.95
N PHE A 154 12.11 -7.33 8.58
CA PHE A 154 11.59 -6.83 7.31
C PHE A 154 12.70 -6.27 6.43
N LEU A 155 12.62 -6.53 5.12
CA LEU A 155 13.52 -6.01 4.10
C LEU A 155 12.81 -4.94 3.26
N ASP A 156 13.49 -3.83 3.01
CA ASP A 156 13.01 -2.76 2.12
C ASP A 156 13.29 -3.12 0.64
N VAL A 157 12.27 -3.67 0.00
CA VAL A 157 12.30 -4.18 -1.37
C VAL A 157 11.63 -3.27 -2.40
N GLY A 158 11.02 -2.17 -1.95
CA GLY A 158 10.45 -1.19 -2.87
C GLY A 158 11.49 -0.52 -3.78
N PRO A 159 11.05 0.18 -4.84
CA PRO A 159 11.93 0.93 -5.74
C PRO A 159 12.78 1.93 -4.97
N LYS A 160 13.99 2.23 -5.43
CA LYS A 160 14.90 3.21 -4.79
C LYS A 160 14.71 4.62 -5.33
N GLU A 161 13.93 4.75 -6.40
CA GLU A 161 13.57 5.99 -7.05
C GLU A 161 12.78 6.91 -6.14
N LYS A 162 12.84 8.22 -6.42
CA LYS A 162 12.02 9.23 -5.76
C LYS A 162 10.57 9.09 -6.24
N THR A 163 9.64 9.11 -5.29
CA THR A 163 8.22 8.86 -5.52
C THR A 163 7.36 10.09 -5.30
N HIS A 164 7.79 11.04 -4.47
CA HIS A 164 7.06 12.27 -4.16
C HIS A 164 7.92 13.52 -4.44
N ARG A 165 7.29 14.67 -4.71
CA ARG A 165 7.96 15.98 -4.74
C ARG A 165 7.37 16.90 -3.68
N MET A 166 8.06 17.04 -2.56
CA MET A 166 7.66 17.97 -1.51
C MET A 166 7.71 19.40 -2.02
N LEU A 167 6.57 20.09 -1.93
CA LEU A 167 6.38 21.46 -2.42
C LEU A 167 6.85 21.65 -3.88
N ASN A 168 6.75 20.61 -4.72
CA ASN A 168 7.29 20.60 -6.09
C ASN A 168 8.81 20.77 -6.26
N HIS A 169 9.58 20.93 -5.18
CA HIS A 169 11.01 21.24 -5.25
C HIS A 169 11.91 20.08 -4.80
N VAL A 170 11.55 19.37 -3.73
CA VAL A 170 12.44 18.38 -3.12
C VAL A 170 11.92 16.97 -3.41
N PRO A 171 12.61 16.20 -4.27
CA PRO A 171 12.17 14.85 -4.58
C PRO A 171 12.56 13.88 -3.46
N LEU A 172 11.57 13.17 -2.94
CA LEU A 172 11.69 12.24 -1.81
C LEU A 172 11.20 10.84 -2.18
N ARG A 173 11.75 9.83 -1.51
CA ARG A 173 11.28 8.45 -1.56
C ARG A 173 10.44 8.16 -0.33
N LEU A 174 9.12 8.36 -0.45
CA LEU A 174 8.18 8.20 0.65
C LEU A 174 7.39 6.91 0.54
N ASP A 175 7.08 6.48 -0.68
CA ASP A 175 6.36 5.25 -0.95
C ASP A 175 7.33 4.06 -0.91
N ARG A 176 6.98 3.05 -0.11
CA ARG A 176 7.87 1.93 0.18
C ARG A 176 7.13 0.61 0.21
N CYS A 177 7.89 -0.46 0.05
CA CYS A 177 7.43 -1.84 0.21
C CYS A 177 8.43 -2.57 1.11
N LEU A 178 7.96 -3.02 2.26
CA LEU A 178 8.70 -3.88 3.17
C LEU A 178 8.13 -5.30 3.13
N VAL A 179 9.01 -6.30 3.16
CA VAL A 179 8.59 -7.71 3.18
C VAL A 179 9.29 -8.53 4.26
N ARG A 180 8.58 -9.54 4.77
CA ARG A 180 9.11 -10.61 5.62
C ARG A 180 8.61 -11.95 5.08
N GLY A 181 9.51 -12.92 4.85
CA GLY A 181 9.13 -14.24 4.31
C GLY A 181 8.68 -14.23 2.83
N LEU A 182 8.97 -13.15 2.10
CA LEU A 182 8.80 -13.04 0.64
C LEU A 182 10.09 -12.54 0.01
N SER A 183 10.26 -12.79 -1.29
CA SER A 183 11.38 -12.30 -2.08
C SER A 183 10.90 -11.35 -3.17
N ARG A 184 11.71 -10.34 -3.50
CA ARG A 184 11.46 -9.43 -4.62
C ARG A 184 11.93 -10.05 -5.92
N LEU A 185 11.07 -10.02 -6.93
CA LEU A 185 11.45 -10.29 -8.32
C LEU A 185 11.73 -8.98 -9.06
N GLU A 186 10.84 -8.00 -8.94
CA GLU A 186 10.95 -6.71 -9.60
C GLU A 186 10.45 -5.57 -8.69
N ALA A 187 11.00 -4.37 -8.83
CA ALA A 187 10.43 -3.17 -8.24
C ALA A 187 10.79 -1.94 -9.09
N ARG A 188 9.79 -1.10 -9.38
CA ARG A 188 9.97 0.16 -10.12
C ARG A 188 9.00 1.22 -9.64
N ALA A 189 9.41 2.49 -9.70
CA ALA A 189 8.47 3.61 -9.62
C ALA A 189 7.98 3.94 -11.04
N LEU A 190 6.66 4.04 -11.22
CA LEU A 190 6.04 4.35 -12.50
C LEU A 190 6.16 5.85 -12.82
N PRO A 191 5.93 6.28 -14.07
CA PRO A 191 5.80 7.69 -14.38
C PRO A 191 4.77 8.38 -13.48
N ARG A 192 4.96 9.68 -13.25
CA ARG A 192 3.94 10.47 -12.55
C ARG A 192 2.72 10.57 -13.46
N PHE A 193 1.54 10.38 -12.86
CA PHE A 193 0.27 10.43 -13.57
C PHE A 193 -0.79 10.89 -12.59
N GLY A 194 -1.49 12.01 -12.79
CA GLY A 194 -2.60 12.46 -11.94
C GLY A 194 -2.32 12.81 -10.46
N SER A 195 -1.23 12.36 -9.83
CA SER A 195 -0.89 12.60 -8.41
C SER A 195 0.49 13.23 -8.24
N ASP A 196 0.74 13.89 -7.11
CA ASP A 196 2.07 14.36 -6.70
C ASP A 196 3.01 13.20 -6.32
N HIS A 197 2.43 12.05 -5.97
CA HIS A 197 3.09 10.76 -5.84
C HIS A 197 3.10 9.95 -7.14
N ARG A 198 4.23 9.28 -7.40
CA ARG A 198 4.38 8.26 -8.43
C ARG A 198 3.89 6.92 -7.87
N PRO A 199 3.08 6.15 -8.61
CA PRO A 199 2.78 4.79 -8.21
C PRO A 199 4.06 3.95 -8.16
N ILE A 200 4.11 2.97 -7.26
CA ILE A 200 5.19 1.98 -7.21
C ILE A 200 4.63 0.59 -7.52
N SER A 201 5.33 -0.16 -8.35
CA SER A 201 4.99 -1.52 -8.77
C SER A 201 6.06 -2.48 -8.24
N VAL A 202 5.65 -3.54 -7.55
CA VAL A 202 6.54 -4.52 -6.95
C VAL A 202 6.01 -5.92 -7.23
N THR A 203 6.82 -6.73 -7.90
CA THR A 203 6.55 -8.16 -8.11
C THR A 203 7.25 -8.96 -7.02
N LEU A 204 6.48 -9.73 -6.27
CA LEU A 204 6.95 -10.55 -5.15
C LEU A 204 6.75 -12.03 -5.46
N ARG A 205 7.52 -12.86 -4.77
CA ARG A 205 7.35 -14.30 -4.74
C ARG A 205 7.25 -14.77 -3.29
N LEU A 206 6.24 -15.58 -3.00
CA LEU A 206 6.09 -16.22 -1.70
C LEU A 206 7.31 -17.11 -1.43
N GLY A 207 7.89 -16.98 -0.24
CA GLY A 207 8.95 -17.89 0.20
C GLY A 207 8.46 -19.34 0.17
N ALA A 208 9.41 -20.28 0.04
CA ALA A 208 9.13 -21.70 0.19
C ALA A 208 8.44 -21.97 1.54
#